data_AF-A0A8S3S2N8-F1
#
_entry.id   AF-A0A8S3S2N8-F1
#
_cell.length_a   1.000
_cell.length_b   1.000
_cell.length_c   1.000
_cell.angle_alpha   90.00
_cell.angle_beta   90.00
_cell.angle_gamma   90.00
#
_symmetry.space_group_name_H-M   'P 1'
#
loop_
_entity.id
_entity.type
_entity.pdbx_description
1 polymer ?
#
loop_
_entity_poly.entity_id
_entity_poly.type
_entity_poly.pdbx_seq_one_letter_code
_entity_poly.pdbx_strand_id
1 'polypeptide(L)'
;MRYLVVLILALEIVFVSSLNEEKNLEKWMQRQMDHRYAMWEKMANIVKALRGSDNTMMGKIQQLKKIPQVTGYIGCFADDSRRHLPSNFIELRKGITLAQCRKHCKGYKYLGLQVRVQCFCGNRLIQSRYPQKSDRECNMRCLEEPSMMCGGFWRNSVYTVQ
;
A
#
# COMPACT_ATOMS: atom_id res chain seq x y z
N MET A 1 13.96 83.06 -29.93
CA MET A 1 13.52 82.58 -28.59
C MET A 1 12.16 81.88 -28.60
N ARG A 2 11.13 82.37 -29.32
CA ARG A 2 9.80 81.72 -29.35
C ARG A 2 9.75 80.29 -29.93
N TYR A 3 10.60 79.97 -30.91
CA TYR A 3 10.63 78.62 -31.53
C TYR A 3 11.29 77.54 -30.66
N LEU A 4 12.23 77.90 -29.78
CA LEU A 4 12.93 76.93 -28.93
C LEU A 4 12.04 76.44 -27.77
N VAL A 5 11.19 77.32 -27.23
CA VAL A 5 10.24 76.99 -26.15
C VAL A 5 9.14 76.04 -26.63
N VAL A 6 8.68 76.18 -27.88
CA VAL A 6 7.65 75.30 -28.46
C VAL A 6 8.18 73.89 -28.73
N LEU A 7 9.45 73.76 -29.12
CA LEU A 7 10.09 72.45 -29.32
C LEU A 7 10.38 71.71 -28.01
N ILE A 8 10.76 72.44 -26.95
CA ILE A 8 10.98 71.84 -25.61
C ILE A 8 9.65 71.36 -25.02
N LEU A 9 8.58 72.16 -25.11
CA LEU A 9 7.24 71.76 -24.63
C LEU A 9 6.66 70.58 -25.44
N ALA A 10 6.90 70.52 -26.75
CA ALA A 10 6.44 69.40 -27.57
C ALA A 10 7.16 68.08 -27.23
N LEU A 11 8.45 68.13 -26.87
CA LEU A 11 9.21 66.95 -26.44
C LEU A 11 8.81 66.46 -25.04
N GLU A 12 8.45 67.36 -24.13
CA GLU A 12 7.95 66.98 -22.80
C GLU A 12 6.58 66.31 -22.84
N ILE A 13 5.66 66.76 -23.71
CA ILE A 13 4.32 66.18 -23.85
C ILE A 13 4.37 64.73 -24.36
N VAL A 14 5.24 64.44 -25.34
CA VAL A 14 5.41 63.08 -25.89
C VAL A 14 6.02 62.12 -24.85
N PHE A 15 6.93 62.62 -24.02
CA PHE A 15 7.54 61.84 -22.93
C PHE A 15 6.54 61.51 -21.81
N VAL A 16 5.68 62.47 -21.44
CA VAL A 16 4.62 62.28 -20.44
C VAL A 16 3.55 61.28 -20.91
N SER A 17 3.18 61.28 -22.20
CA SER A 17 2.22 60.30 -22.74
C SER A 17 2.76 58.86 -22.74
N SER A 18 4.05 58.66 -23.04
CA SER A 18 4.70 57.34 -23.04
C SER A 18 4.81 56.74 -21.62
N LEU A 19 5.13 57.57 -20.63
CA LEU A 19 5.21 57.14 -19.22
C LEU A 19 3.83 56.81 -18.61
N ASN A 20 2.76 57.39 -19.14
CA ASN A 20 1.40 57.14 -18.65
C ASN A 20 0.85 55.77 -19.09
N GLU A 21 1.28 55.26 -20.25
CA GLU A 21 0.95 53.91 -20.72
C GLU A 21 1.73 52.83 -19.96
N GLU A 22 3.02 53.04 -19.68
CA GLU A 22 3.85 52.11 -18.88
C GLU A 22 3.37 51.96 -17.44
N LYS A 23 3.02 53.06 -16.75
CA LYS A 23 2.44 53.02 -15.39
C LYS A 23 1.09 52.31 -15.34
N ASN A 24 0.35 52.29 -16.45
CA ASN A 24 -0.90 51.54 -16.56
C ASN A 24 -0.63 50.04 -16.73
N LEU A 25 0.40 49.67 -17.50
CA LEU A 25 0.84 48.29 -17.67
C LEU A 25 1.38 47.70 -16.35
N GLU A 26 2.22 48.43 -15.62
CA GLU A 26 2.75 48.02 -14.32
C GLU A 26 1.64 47.80 -13.30
N LYS A 27 0.66 48.73 -13.20
CA LYS A 27 -0.51 48.57 -12.34
C LYS A 27 -1.37 47.37 -12.74
N TRP A 28 -1.49 47.10 -14.03
CA TRP A 28 -2.24 45.94 -14.53
C TRP A 28 -1.51 44.63 -14.22
N MET A 29 -0.19 44.59 -14.43
CA MET A 29 0.67 43.44 -14.09
C MET A 29 0.71 43.18 -12.58
N GLN A 30 0.75 44.23 -11.75
CA GLN A 30 0.72 44.11 -10.29
C GLN A 30 -0.61 43.51 -9.83
N ARG A 31 -1.76 43.98 -10.37
CA ARG A 31 -3.08 43.41 -10.08
C ARG A 31 -3.17 41.93 -10.48
N GLN A 32 -2.60 41.55 -11.63
CA GLN A 32 -2.56 40.14 -12.06
C GLN A 32 -1.70 39.29 -11.12
N MET A 33 -0.59 39.82 -10.59
CA MET A 33 0.23 39.12 -9.59
C MET A 33 -0.47 39.01 -8.23
N ASP A 34 -1.14 40.06 -7.76
CA ASP A 34 -1.88 40.05 -6.50
C ASP A 34 -3.02 39.01 -6.51
N HIS A 35 -3.73 38.88 -7.64
CA HIS A 35 -4.74 37.83 -7.82
C HIS A 35 -4.14 36.41 -7.78
N ARG A 36 -2.96 36.21 -8.40
CA ARG A 36 -2.25 34.93 -8.35
C ARG A 36 -1.72 34.62 -6.96
N TYR A 37 -1.21 35.61 -6.22
CA TYR A 37 -0.70 35.44 -4.87
C TYR A 37 -1.83 35.15 -3.86
N ALA A 38 -2.98 35.84 -3.99
CA ALA A 38 -4.17 35.55 -3.18
C ALA A 38 -4.75 34.16 -3.46
N MET A 39 -4.66 33.68 -4.70
CA MET A 39 -5.02 32.31 -5.07
C MET A 39 -4.03 31.29 -4.48
N TRP A 40 -2.73 31.58 -4.52
CA TRP A 40 -1.68 30.75 -3.94
C TRP A 40 -1.79 30.63 -2.41
N GLU A 41 -2.06 31.71 -1.69
CA GLU A 41 -2.29 31.69 -0.23
C GLU A 41 -3.53 30.87 0.16
N LYS A 42 -4.60 30.93 -0.64
CA LYS A 42 -5.78 30.06 -0.46
C LYS A 42 -5.43 28.59 -0.70
N MET A 43 -4.65 28.30 -1.74
CA MET A 43 -4.18 26.95 -2.06
C MET A 43 -3.22 26.40 -0.98
N ALA A 44 -2.33 27.22 -0.44
CA ALA A 44 -1.39 26.85 0.63
C ALA A 44 -2.13 26.45 1.91
N ASN A 45 -3.19 27.18 2.27
CA ASN A 45 -4.04 26.83 3.41
C ASN A 45 -4.87 25.55 3.18
N ILE A 46 -5.35 25.32 1.96
CA ILE A 46 -6.00 24.04 1.58
C ILE A 46 -5.01 22.88 1.69
N VAL A 47 -3.79 23.01 1.17
CA VAL A 47 -2.74 21.99 1.29
C VAL A 47 -2.37 21.73 2.76
N LYS A 48 -2.30 22.78 3.59
CA LYS A 48 -2.04 22.66 5.04
C LYS A 48 -3.19 21.95 5.78
N ALA A 49 -4.44 22.22 5.40
CA ALA A 49 -5.62 21.53 5.93
C ALA A 49 -5.69 20.07 5.49
N LEU A 50 -5.30 19.75 4.26
CA LEU A 50 -5.25 18.38 3.73
C LEU A 50 -4.14 17.54 4.39
N ARG A 51 -2.98 18.13 4.71
CA ARG A 51 -1.91 17.46 5.48
C ARG A 51 -2.35 17.01 6.88
N GLY A 52 -3.43 17.58 7.44
CA GLY A 52 -4.00 17.18 8.73
C GLY A 52 -4.82 15.88 8.70
N SER A 53 -5.12 15.33 7.52
CA SER A 53 -5.94 14.11 7.34
C SER A 53 -5.12 12.83 7.13
N ASP A 54 -3.81 12.96 6.84
CA ASP A 54 -2.91 11.85 6.47
C ASP A 54 -2.41 10.98 7.64
N ASN A 55 -2.72 11.36 8.87
CA ASN A 55 -2.33 10.61 10.07
C ASN A 55 -3.12 9.29 10.24
N THR A 56 -4.28 9.15 9.59
CA THR A 56 -5.06 7.90 9.66
C THR A 56 -4.66 6.88 8.60
N MET A 57 -4.28 7.30 7.39
CA MET A 57 -3.90 6.36 6.32
C MET A 57 -2.52 5.76 6.56
N MET A 58 -1.52 6.58 6.89
CA MET A 58 -0.18 6.07 7.21
C MET A 58 -0.15 5.28 8.52
N GLY A 59 -0.97 5.65 9.51
CA GLY A 59 -1.17 4.88 10.73
C GLY A 59 -1.80 3.50 10.47
N LYS A 60 -2.81 3.43 9.58
CA LYS A 60 -3.39 2.16 9.12
C LYS A 60 -2.38 1.33 8.32
N ILE A 61 -1.58 1.92 7.44
CA ILE A 61 -0.51 1.22 6.68
C ILE A 61 0.57 0.66 7.62
N GLN A 62 0.95 1.39 8.67
CA GLN A 62 1.84 0.90 9.72
C GLN A 62 1.23 -0.29 10.49
N GLN A 63 -0.10 -0.29 10.67
CA GLN A 63 -0.85 -1.42 11.23
C GLN A 63 -0.92 -2.63 10.29
N LEU A 64 -1.03 -2.41 8.97
CA LEU A 64 -1.00 -3.47 7.95
C LEU A 64 0.36 -4.18 7.88
N LYS A 65 1.47 -3.49 8.19
CA LYS A 65 2.81 -4.13 8.31
C LYS A 65 2.90 -5.14 9.46
N LYS A 66 2.01 -5.08 10.46
CA LYS A 66 1.93 -6.04 11.56
C LYS A 66 1.10 -7.29 11.23
N ILE A 67 0.43 -7.32 10.08
CA ILE A 67 -0.27 -8.53 9.61
C ILE A 67 0.81 -9.48 9.09
N PRO A 68 0.90 -10.74 9.61
CA PRO A 68 1.77 -11.74 9.01
C PRO A 68 1.39 -11.86 7.54
N GLN A 69 2.32 -11.46 6.67
CA GLN A 69 2.11 -11.45 5.23
C GLN A 69 1.74 -12.87 4.79
N VAL A 70 0.54 -13.05 4.21
CA VAL A 70 0.03 -14.31 3.65
C VAL A 70 0.83 -14.67 2.39
N THR A 71 2.13 -14.89 2.57
CA THR A 71 3.06 -15.13 1.48
C THR A 71 3.31 -16.63 1.38
N GLY A 72 3.23 -17.12 0.15
CA GLY A 72 3.56 -18.51 -0.16
C GLY A 72 2.44 -19.51 0.03
N TYR A 73 1.16 -19.10 0.07
CA TYR A 73 0.06 -20.06 -0.07
C TYR A 73 0.13 -20.73 -1.45
N ILE A 74 0.11 -22.05 -1.48
CA ILE A 74 0.19 -22.84 -2.71
C ILE A 74 -1.20 -23.35 -3.12
N GLY A 75 -2.00 -23.78 -2.15
CA GLY A 75 -3.32 -24.32 -2.40
C GLY A 75 -3.78 -25.33 -1.36
N CYS A 76 -5.01 -25.80 -1.56
CA CYS A 76 -5.59 -26.90 -0.79
C CYS A 76 -5.22 -28.26 -1.41
N PHE A 77 -4.71 -29.20 -0.63
CA PHE A 77 -4.34 -30.54 -1.12
C PHE A 77 -5.01 -31.64 -0.30
N ALA A 78 -5.34 -32.75 -0.96
CA ALA A 78 -5.78 -33.95 -0.28
C ALA A 78 -4.70 -34.48 0.69
N ASP A 79 -5.13 -35.11 1.76
CA ASP A 79 -4.27 -35.85 2.70
C ASP A 79 -4.90 -37.20 3.03
N ASP A 80 -4.09 -38.10 3.57
CA ASP A 80 -4.56 -39.38 4.12
C ASP A 80 -3.62 -39.87 5.23
N SER A 81 -3.89 -41.07 5.76
CA SER A 81 -3.10 -41.64 6.86
C SER A 81 -1.61 -41.79 6.58
N ARG A 82 -1.18 -41.83 5.30
CA ARG A 82 0.25 -41.89 4.93
C ARG A 82 0.90 -40.51 4.76
N ARG A 83 0.12 -39.44 4.93
CA ARG A 83 0.53 -38.03 4.95
C ARG A 83 1.16 -37.50 3.65
N HIS A 84 0.58 -36.44 3.12
CA HIS A 84 1.10 -35.68 2.00
C HIS A 84 2.45 -35.04 2.31
N LEU A 85 2.61 -34.52 3.53
CA LEU A 85 3.85 -33.92 4.04
C LEU A 85 4.33 -34.74 5.25
N PRO A 86 5.00 -35.89 5.03
CA PRO A 86 5.26 -36.87 6.09
C PRO A 86 6.56 -36.61 6.87
N SER A 87 7.31 -35.55 6.58
CA SER A 87 8.70 -35.44 7.05
C SER A 87 8.84 -34.98 8.50
N ASN A 88 7.93 -34.15 8.99
CA ASN A 88 7.86 -33.74 10.40
C ASN A 88 6.45 -33.29 10.76
N PHE A 89 6.11 -33.29 12.05
CA PHE A 89 4.77 -33.01 12.54
C PHE A 89 4.77 -32.40 13.94
N ILE A 90 3.90 -31.41 14.14
CA ILE A 90 3.46 -30.94 15.46
C ILE A 90 1.96 -30.70 15.50
N GLU A 91 1.40 -30.82 16.70
CA GLU A 91 0.03 -30.42 16.99
C GLU A 91 -0.01 -29.52 18.22
N LEU A 92 -0.66 -28.36 18.11
CA LEU A 92 -0.87 -27.44 19.21
C LEU A 92 -2.37 -27.32 19.50
N ARG A 93 -2.84 -27.94 20.59
CA ARG A 93 -4.26 -27.98 20.97
C ARG A 93 -4.94 -26.63 21.11
N LYS A 94 -4.18 -25.57 21.39
CA LYS A 94 -4.71 -24.20 21.51
C LYS A 94 -4.90 -23.50 20.15
N GLY A 95 -4.47 -24.13 19.07
CA GLY A 95 -4.40 -23.54 17.73
C GLY A 95 -2.96 -23.45 17.26
N ILE A 96 -2.72 -23.80 16.00
CA ILE A 96 -1.45 -23.57 15.33
C ILE A 96 -1.56 -22.29 14.48
N THR A 97 -0.52 -21.46 14.49
CA THR A 97 -0.39 -20.34 13.55
C THR A 97 0.51 -20.68 12.38
N LEU A 98 0.38 -19.93 11.28
CA LEU A 98 1.27 -20.10 10.13
C LEU A 98 2.74 -19.83 10.54
N ALA A 99 2.97 -18.83 11.40
CA ALA A 99 4.30 -18.48 11.89
C ALA A 99 4.92 -19.59 12.77
N GLN A 100 4.13 -20.20 13.67
CA GLN A 100 4.58 -21.33 14.49
C GLN A 100 4.93 -22.53 13.61
N CYS A 101 4.07 -22.87 12.65
CA CYS A 101 4.33 -23.98 11.74
C CYS A 101 5.54 -23.71 10.83
N ARG A 102 5.71 -22.48 10.32
CA ARG A 102 6.88 -22.08 9.53
C ARG A 102 8.17 -22.21 10.33
N LYS A 103 8.17 -21.76 11.59
CA LYS A 103 9.30 -21.94 12.51
C LYS A 103 9.63 -23.42 12.73
N HIS A 104 8.62 -24.25 12.92
CA HIS A 104 8.79 -25.69 13.10
C HIS A 104 9.34 -26.38 11.84
N CYS A 105 8.81 -26.02 10.67
CA CYS A 105 9.23 -26.58 9.38
C CYS A 105 10.49 -25.91 8.79
N LYS A 106 11.27 -25.15 9.58
CA LYS A 106 12.50 -24.54 9.10
C LYS A 106 13.45 -25.62 8.53
N GLY A 107 13.88 -25.43 7.28
CA GLY A 107 14.71 -26.40 6.55
C GLY A 107 13.95 -27.35 5.63
N TYR A 108 12.62 -27.32 5.63
CA TYR A 108 11.78 -27.99 4.62
C TYR A 108 11.34 -27.00 3.55
N LYS A 109 10.86 -27.49 2.40
CA LYS A 109 10.31 -26.62 1.33
C LYS A 109 8.87 -26.20 1.57
N TYR A 110 8.08 -27.10 2.15
CA TYR A 110 6.64 -26.94 2.29
C TYR A 110 6.18 -27.25 3.71
N LEU A 111 5.14 -26.55 4.11
CA LEU A 111 4.35 -26.85 5.30
C LEU A 111 2.89 -27.01 4.93
N GLY A 112 2.14 -27.75 5.75
CA GLY A 112 0.70 -27.96 5.59
C GLY A 112 0.01 -27.81 6.93
N LEU A 113 -1.05 -26.99 6.96
CA LEU A 113 -1.91 -26.84 8.12
C LEU A 113 -3.16 -27.70 7.93
N GLN A 114 -3.54 -28.45 8.97
CA GLN A 114 -4.71 -29.33 8.98
C GLN A 114 -5.52 -29.15 10.25
N VAL A 115 -6.85 -29.23 10.15
CA VAL A 115 -7.80 -29.24 11.27
C VAL A 115 -7.51 -28.19 12.36
N ARG A 116 -7.02 -27.00 12.00
CA ARG A 116 -6.75 -25.84 12.90
C ARG A 116 -5.61 -25.99 13.91
N VAL A 117 -5.15 -27.21 14.17
CA VAL A 117 -4.18 -27.48 15.25
C VAL A 117 -2.94 -28.25 14.78
N GLN A 118 -2.98 -28.84 13.58
CA GLN A 118 -1.91 -29.68 13.06
C GLN A 118 -1.05 -28.95 12.03
N CYS A 119 0.24 -29.22 12.08
CA CYS A 119 1.25 -28.74 11.16
C CYS A 119 2.11 -29.91 10.68
N PHE A 120 2.26 -30.02 9.37
CA PHE A 120 3.03 -31.03 8.68
C PHE A 120 4.13 -30.39 7.83
N CYS A 121 5.31 -31.00 7.78
CA CYS A 121 6.44 -30.51 6.98
C CYS A 121 6.82 -31.51 5.88
N GLY A 122 7.29 -31.01 4.74
CA GLY A 122 7.77 -31.88 3.68
C GLY A 122 8.53 -31.14 2.58
N ASN A 123 9.21 -31.92 1.73
CA ASN A 123 10.06 -31.39 0.66
C ASN A 123 9.50 -31.59 -0.75
N ARG A 124 8.37 -32.30 -0.88
CA ARG A 124 7.77 -32.67 -2.16
C ARG A 124 6.25 -32.61 -2.05
N LEU A 125 5.59 -32.19 -3.13
CA LEU A 125 4.14 -32.28 -3.29
C LEU A 125 3.84 -33.41 -4.28
N ILE A 126 3.30 -34.54 -3.79
CA ILE A 126 3.06 -35.75 -4.60
C ILE A 126 1.66 -35.67 -5.21
N GLN A 127 1.48 -34.82 -6.22
CA GLN A 127 0.17 -34.51 -6.80
C GLN A 127 -0.58 -35.73 -7.37
N SER A 128 0.13 -36.75 -7.84
CA SER A 128 -0.48 -37.98 -8.35
C SER A 128 -1.32 -38.74 -7.31
N ARG A 129 -0.95 -38.63 -6.03
CA ARG A 129 -1.67 -39.26 -4.91
C ARG A 129 -2.46 -38.25 -4.09
N TYR A 130 -1.93 -37.06 -3.94
CA TYR A 130 -2.50 -35.97 -3.16
C TYR A 130 -2.79 -34.79 -4.11
N PRO A 131 -3.82 -34.91 -4.96
CA PRO A 131 -4.12 -33.87 -5.93
C PRO A 131 -4.55 -32.59 -5.21
N GLN A 132 -4.32 -31.45 -5.88
CA GLN A 132 -4.90 -30.19 -5.47
C GLN A 132 -6.43 -30.30 -5.48
N LYS A 133 -7.06 -29.67 -4.50
CA LYS A 133 -8.49 -29.64 -4.24
C LYS A 133 -9.00 -28.20 -4.31
N SER A 134 -10.32 -28.03 -4.30
CA SER A 134 -10.90 -26.70 -4.17
C SER A 134 -10.50 -26.09 -2.84
N ASP A 135 -10.16 -24.81 -2.81
CA ASP A 135 -9.89 -24.09 -1.55
C ASP A 135 -11.09 -24.11 -0.60
N ARG A 136 -12.31 -24.36 -1.11
CA ARG A 136 -13.52 -24.58 -0.31
C ARG A 136 -13.44 -25.80 0.60
N GLU A 137 -12.57 -26.78 0.30
CA GLU A 137 -12.33 -27.95 1.14
C GLU A 137 -11.32 -27.65 2.26
N CYS A 138 -10.52 -26.59 2.13
CA CYS A 138 -9.63 -26.06 3.15
C CYS A 138 -10.24 -24.82 3.81
N ASN A 139 -11.47 -24.95 4.29
CA ASN A 139 -12.28 -23.83 4.79
C ASN A 139 -12.19 -23.58 6.30
N MET A 140 -11.32 -24.31 7.02
CA MET A 140 -11.16 -24.09 8.45
C MET A 140 -10.21 -22.92 8.70
N ARG A 141 -10.75 -21.80 9.18
CA ARG A 141 -9.93 -20.66 9.60
C ARG A 141 -9.01 -21.02 10.78
N CYS A 142 -7.80 -20.48 10.81
CA CYS A 142 -6.93 -20.65 11.98
C CYS A 142 -7.56 -19.99 13.21
N LEU A 143 -7.31 -20.55 14.41
CA LEU A 143 -7.92 -20.06 15.66
C LEU A 143 -7.36 -18.69 16.07
N GLU A 144 -6.05 -18.55 16.06
CA GLU A 144 -5.36 -17.31 16.46
C GLU A 144 -5.19 -16.32 15.29
N GLU A 145 -5.35 -16.79 14.05
CA GLU A 145 -5.21 -15.97 12.83
C GLU A 145 -6.40 -16.20 11.87
N PRO A 146 -7.61 -15.67 12.16
CA PRO A 146 -8.83 -16.01 11.40
C PRO A 146 -8.81 -15.61 9.92
N SER A 147 -7.88 -14.74 9.50
CA SER A 147 -7.65 -14.37 8.10
C SER A 147 -6.96 -15.48 7.29
N MET A 148 -6.41 -16.50 7.95
CA MET A 148 -5.68 -17.61 7.34
C MET A 148 -6.52 -18.90 7.32
N MET A 149 -6.23 -19.77 6.36
CA MET A 149 -6.80 -21.12 6.28
C MET A 149 -5.84 -22.13 6.91
N CYS A 150 -6.37 -22.92 7.84
CA CYS A 150 -5.69 -24.00 8.55
C CYS A 150 -6.25 -25.38 8.13
N GLY A 151 -6.45 -25.55 6.82
CA GLY A 151 -6.85 -26.81 6.20
C GLY A 151 -8.31 -27.20 6.43
N GLY A 152 -8.52 -28.51 6.50
CA GLY A 152 -9.80 -29.17 6.73
C GLY A 152 -9.58 -30.62 7.12
N PHE A 153 -10.64 -31.42 7.27
CA PHE A 153 -10.49 -32.85 7.54
C PHE A 153 -9.83 -33.54 6.35
N TRP A 154 -8.64 -34.11 6.58
CA TRP A 154 -7.82 -34.71 5.51
C TRP A 154 -7.54 -33.75 4.34
N ARG A 155 -7.43 -32.46 4.65
CA ARG A 155 -7.14 -31.39 3.69
C ARG A 155 -6.07 -30.49 4.27
N ASN A 156 -4.97 -30.35 3.54
CA ASN A 156 -3.85 -29.51 3.92
C ASN A 156 -3.93 -28.18 3.18
N SER A 157 -4.02 -27.06 3.92
CA SER A 157 -3.65 -25.75 3.38
C SER A 157 -2.14 -25.69 3.31
N VAL A 158 -1.58 -25.77 2.10
CA VAL A 158 -0.14 -25.88 1.89
C VAL A 158 0.48 -24.51 1.63
N TYR A 159 1.61 -24.26 2.28
CA TYR A 159 2.41 -23.04 2.12
C TYR A 159 3.88 -23.38 1.88
N THR A 160 4.62 -22.45 1.26
CA THR A 160 6.09 -22.49 1.26
C THR A 160 6.63 -22.13 2.64
N VAL A 161 7.66 -22.85 3.09
CA VAL A 161 8.50 -22.43 4.22
C VAL A 161 9.53 -21.45 3.65
N GLN A 162 9.33 -20.15 3.80
CA GLN A 162 10.36 -19.16 3.46
C GLN A 162 11.35 -19.03 4.62
#